data_AF-A0A2D9FW24-F1
#
_entry.id   AF-A0A2D9FW24-F1
#
_cell.length_a   1.000
_cell.length_b   1.000
_cell.length_c   1.000
_cell.angle_alpha   90.00
_cell.angle_beta   90.00
_cell.angle_gamma   90.00
#
_symmetry.space_group_name_H-M   'P 1'
#
loop_
_entity.id
_entity.type
_entity.pdbx_description
1 polymer ?
#
loop_
_entity_poly.entity_id
_entity_poly.type
_entity_poly.pdbx_seq_one_letter_code
_entity_poly.pdbx_strand_id
1 'polypeptide(L)'
;MSGLYGFFSPKTIPFQNNYHRFFSSSLNNIINEEYTSGSFIYGRSVVNKFTNDRFLHEEDDFIIGIEGLIYNFKNPRVDIPRAYKQQGLEFIEDLQGGFSGFIYDKKNGKISLFTDPLATRSLFYYIDSNNHSFFFASELKVLTSLLNDLNIKITPDNDGFNALLTFGYLLNESTLVDKIKRLRNATILTYDLESNNRNFKKYFNFEIKESPIDKEKAAKKIDTLLLKSVKEEWDKDLNEHRSHLTTLSGGLDARVNTLLAKKLGYKDIHVLNFSEKGTPDHHIAKQIAKGENMKYTFYPLDKGHYFIDSLEELVASNDGMVTVAGASHMFKAIQTIPLDNYGGLHTGQIGGTVFGSFTRPKFNLQKDIGKLGYVNDESVLSQITILPAIKGKYKSSVELFAFEQRLINGTLNGDRQISHYIDLQSPFYDKTIMSFFLSLPQKFKLNKNIYLYWIREKHPYMFNYKWDVAGIAPKNKYLTNIAKLINKLSGYAKRFILRKDRAVMNPFDNWYQTNSLLQEQMTEIYQQNLHQIPDTWLKQNISAVYANHQTRGKFAAITAILAYKLHFTDPEK
;
A
#
# COMPACT_ATOMS: atom_id res chain seq x y z
N MET A 1 2.97 10.84 0.10
CA MET A 1 4.13 10.20 0.72
C MET A 1 5.30 11.12 0.62
N SER A 2 6.18 11.03 1.61
CA SER A 2 7.54 11.46 1.39
C SER A 2 8.14 10.74 0.16
N GLY A 3 8.83 11.45 -0.74
CA GLY A 3 9.33 10.90 -1.99
C GLY A 3 10.01 11.88 -2.94
N LEU A 4 10.09 11.49 -4.21
CA LEU A 4 10.85 12.17 -5.27
C LEU A 4 9.93 12.93 -6.22
N TYR A 5 10.49 13.93 -6.90
CA TYR A 5 9.87 14.55 -8.07
C TYR A 5 10.93 14.98 -9.09
N GLY A 6 10.48 15.15 -10.33
CA GLY A 6 11.29 15.73 -11.39
C GLY A 6 10.41 16.29 -12.50
N PHE A 7 10.72 17.51 -12.92
CA PHE A 7 9.99 18.27 -13.91
C PHE A 7 10.93 18.69 -15.02
N PHE A 8 10.79 18.02 -16.17
CA PHE A 8 11.47 18.40 -17.39
C PHE A 8 10.53 19.20 -18.28
N SER A 9 10.97 20.40 -18.69
CA SER A 9 10.31 21.15 -19.75
C SER A 9 11.32 21.99 -20.54
N PRO A 10 11.23 22.04 -21.88
CA PRO A 10 11.99 23.00 -22.68
C PRO A 10 11.67 24.45 -22.33
N LYS A 11 10.48 24.71 -21.79
CA LYS A 11 10.08 26.03 -21.29
C LYS A 11 10.49 26.15 -19.82
N THR A 12 10.88 27.35 -19.41
CA THR A 12 11.21 27.62 -18.01
C THR A 12 10.00 27.37 -17.12
N ILE A 13 10.20 26.57 -16.07
CA ILE A 13 9.24 26.39 -14.98
C ILE A 13 9.61 27.44 -13.92
N PRO A 14 8.79 28.48 -13.69
CA PRO A 14 9.17 29.63 -12.86
C PRO A 14 9.02 29.38 -11.35
N PHE A 15 8.82 28.13 -10.93
CA PHE A 15 8.54 27.76 -9.55
C PHE A 15 9.74 27.08 -8.90
N GLN A 16 10.09 27.55 -7.71
CA GLN A 16 11.11 26.96 -6.86
C GLN A 16 10.46 26.34 -5.62
N ASN A 17 11.22 25.51 -4.91
CA ASN A 17 10.82 24.86 -3.68
C ASN A 17 9.56 23.98 -3.86
N ASN A 18 9.50 23.24 -4.96
CA ASN A 18 8.33 22.43 -5.30
C ASN A 18 8.07 21.28 -4.31
N TYR A 19 9.05 20.96 -3.45
CA TYR A 19 8.84 20.06 -2.32
C TYR A 19 7.69 20.53 -1.40
N HIS A 20 7.36 21.82 -1.32
CA HIS A 20 6.23 22.32 -0.52
C HIS A 20 4.86 21.77 -0.96
N ARG A 21 4.75 21.23 -2.18
CA ARG A 21 3.52 20.59 -2.68
C ARG A 21 3.27 19.22 -2.04
N PHE A 22 4.28 18.62 -1.42
CA PHE A 22 4.15 17.34 -0.72
C PHE A 22 3.43 17.51 0.61
N PHE A 23 2.57 16.54 0.94
CA PHE A 23 1.94 16.47 2.27
C PHE A 23 3.00 16.41 3.40
N SER A 24 4.12 15.72 3.17
CA SER A 24 5.15 15.57 4.19
C SER A 24 5.99 16.83 4.43
N SER A 25 5.98 17.82 3.53
CA SER A 25 6.96 18.91 3.53
C SER A 25 7.00 19.76 4.81
N SER A 26 5.87 19.83 5.52
CA SER A 26 5.70 20.58 6.77
C SER A 26 5.85 19.71 8.04
N LEU A 27 6.06 18.40 7.90
CA LEU A 27 6.23 17.51 9.03
C LEU A 27 7.63 17.63 9.63
N ASN A 28 7.74 17.27 10.91
CA ASN A 28 9.04 17.19 11.59
C ASN A 28 9.90 16.07 11.00
N ASN A 29 11.22 16.24 11.07
CA ASN A 29 12.20 15.22 10.66
C ASN A 29 12.12 14.84 9.17
N ILE A 30 11.88 15.83 8.30
CA ILE A 30 11.81 15.69 6.84
C ILE A 30 12.99 16.43 6.19
N ILE A 31 13.59 15.80 5.18
CA ILE A 31 14.58 16.40 4.29
C ILE A 31 13.85 16.91 3.06
N ASN A 32 13.93 18.21 2.83
CA ASN A 32 13.44 18.87 1.63
C ASN A 32 14.64 19.40 0.84
N GLU A 33 14.75 18.97 -0.42
CA GLU A 33 15.84 19.36 -1.32
C GLU A 33 15.30 19.56 -2.73
N GLU A 34 15.82 20.56 -3.44
CA GLU A 34 15.54 20.82 -4.85
C GLU A 34 16.83 21.26 -5.55
N TYR A 35 17.00 20.78 -6.78
CA TYR A 35 18.12 21.09 -7.65
C TYR A 35 17.64 21.30 -9.08
N THR A 36 18.47 21.97 -9.87
CA THR A 36 18.20 22.23 -11.29
C THR A 36 19.43 21.87 -12.11
N SER A 37 19.24 21.02 -13.12
CA SER A 37 20.25 20.68 -14.12
C SER A 37 19.71 20.98 -15.52
N GLY A 38 20.04 22.16 -16.04
CA GLY A 38 19.50 22.65 -17.31
C GLY A 38 17.98 22.83 -17.24
N SER A 39 17.25 22.17 -18.13
CA SER A 39 15.77 22.19 -18.21
C SER A 39 15.08 21.20 -17.26
N PHE A 40 15.82 20.55 -16.37
CA PHE A 40 15.30 19.56 -15.44
C PHE A 40 15.41 20.05 -13.99
N ILE A 41 14.25 20.31 -13.37
CA ILE A 41 14.14 20.55 -11.93
C ILE A 41 13.86 19.21 -11.27
N TYR A 42 14.58 18.86 -10.21
CA TYR A 42 14.36 17.61 -9.50
C TYR A 42 14.62 17.77 -8.01
N GLY A 43 13.96 16.96 -7.21
CA GLY A 43 14.04 17.11 -5.77
C GLY A 43 13.33 16.02 -5.01
N ARG A 44 13.23 16.23 -3.71
CA ARG A 44 12.60 15.29 -2.78
C ARG A 44 12.07 15.97 -1.52
N SER A 45 11.07 15.34 -0.92
CA SER A 45 10.57 15.62 0.41
C SER A 45 10.47 14.27 1.13
N VAL A 46 11.47 13.88 1.92
CA VAL A 46 11.64 12.49 2.40
C VAL A 46 11.85 12.43 3.92
N VAL A 47 11.45 11.33 4.56
CA VAL A 47 11.80 11.09 5.98
C VAL A 47 13.31 11.13 6.17
N ASN A 48 13.80 11.85 7.19
CA ASN A 48 15.21 11.91 7.56
C ASN A 48 15.65 10.66 8.34
N LYS A 49 15.63 9.52 7.64
CA LYS A 49 16.02 8.20 8.14
C LYS A 49 16.52 7.34 6.98
N PHE A 50 17.46 6.43 7.23
CA PHE A 50 18.04 5.58 6.18
C PHE A 50 18.59 6.41 5.00
N THR A 51 19.31 7.49 5.28
CA THR A 51 19.74 8.47 4.27
C THR A 51 20.79 7.94 3.28
N ASN A 52 21.33 6.74 3.52
CA ASN A 52 22.14 6.02 2.54
C ASN A 52 21.29 5.20 1.55
N ASP A 53 20.06 4.86 1.90
CA ASP A 53 19.09 4.15 1.04
C ASP A 53 18.24 5.10 0.21
N ARG A 54 17.98 6.30 0.72
CA ARG A 54 17.26 7.37 0.02
C ARG A 54 18.18 8.56 -0.25
N PHE A 55 18.43 8.87 -1.52
CA PHE A 55 19.40 9.88 -1.90
C PHE A 55 19.12 10.47 -3.28
N LEU A 56 19.67 11.66 -3.49
CA LEU A 56 19.93 12.24 -4.80
C LEU A 56 21.45 12.21 -5.01
N HIS A 57 21.88 11.80 -6.20
CA HIS A 57 23.28 11.73 -6.62
C HIS A 57 23.41 12.27 -8.04
N GLU A 58 24.29 13.25 -8.22
CA GLU A 58 24.54 13.87 -9.52
C GLU A 58 26.01 13.71 -9.90
N GLU A 59 26.24 13.32 -11.15
CA GLU A 59 27.53 13.35 -11.82
C GLU A 59 27.40 14.09 -13.16
N ASP A 60 28.52 14.28 -13.85
CA ASP A 60 28.55 14.98 -15.15
C ASP A 60 27.65 14.31 -16.19
N ASP A 61 27.62 12.96 -16.21
CA ASP A 61 26.89 12.18 -17.22
C ASP A 61 25.46 11.81 -16.82
N PHE A 62 25.11 11.83 -15.52
CA PHE A 62 23.80 11.38 -15.08
C PHE A 62 23.37 11.91 -13.70
N ILE A 63 22.08 11.79 -13.40
CA ILE A 63 21.48 12.04 -12.08
C ILE A 63 20.70 10.79 -11.66
N ILE A 64 20.82 10.36 -10.41
CA ILE A 64 20.03 9.27 -9.83
C ILE A 64 19.31 9.80 -8.59
N GLY A 65 18.00 9.55 -8.53
CA GLY A 65 17.23 9.66 -7.30
C GLY A 65 16.71 8.29 -6.88
N ILE A 66 16.96 7.90 -5.63
CA ILE A 66 16.40 6.70 -5.01
C ILE A 66 15.61 7.12 -3.77
N GLU A 67 14.43 6.55 -3.62
CA GLU A 67 13.63 6.63 -2.40
C GLU A 67 13.24 5.22 -1.96
N GLY A 68 13.40 4.96 -0.66
CA GLY A 68 13.01 3.71 -0.03
C GLY A 68 14.15 2.98 0.67
N LEU A 69 13.95 1.68 0.89
CA LEU A 69 14.91 0.83 1.60
C LEU A 69 15.46 -0.21 0.64
N ILE A 70 16.78 -0.36 0.63
CA ILE A 70 17.52 -1.31 -0.21
C ILE A 70 18.22 -2.30 0.72
N TYR A 71 17.97 -3.59 0.50
CA TYR A 71 18.42 -4.66 1.40
C TYR A 71 19.72 -5.33 0.94
N ASN A 72 20.00 -5.33 -0.36
CA ASN A 72 21.11 -6.08 -0.94
C ASN A 72 22.36 -5.25 -1.28
N PHE A 73 22.39 -3.98 -0.89
CA PHE A 73 23.57 -3.11 -1.01
C PHE A 73 24.02 -2.63 0.37
N LYS A 74 25.34 -2.62 0.61
CA LYS A 74 25.90 -2.20 1.91
C LYS A 74 25.85 -0.68 2.05
N ASN A 75 26.16 0.04 0.98
CA ASN A 75 26.04 1.48 0.92
C ASN A 75 25.34 1.88 -0.39
N PRO A 76 23.99 1.85 -0.44
CA PRO A 76 23.25 2.08 -1.67
C PRO A 76 23.61 3.39 -2.37
N ARG A 77 23.85 4.47 -1.61
CA ARG A 77 24.32 5.77 -2.12
C ARG A 77 25.60 5.70 -2.97
N VAL A 78 26.49 4.75 -2.68
CA VAL A 78 27.75 4.58 -3.43
C VAL A 78 27.63 3.43 -4.44
N ASP A 79 27.01 2.33 -4.04
CA ASP A 79 26.98 1.10 -4.82
C ASP A 79 26.02 1.21 -6.02
N ILE A 80 24.90 1.94 -5.91
CA ILE A 80 23.93 2.11 -7.01
C ILE A 80 24.50 2.93 -8.16
N PRO A 81 25.09 4.13 -7.95
CA PRO A 81 25.75 4.85 -9.05
C PRO A 81 26.82 4.02 -9.75
N ARG A 82 27.59 3.21 -8.99
CA ARG A 82 28.58 2.29 -9.56
C ARG A 82 27.91 1.19 -10.40
N ALA A 83 26.83 0.59 -9.91
CA ALA A 83 26.10 -0.44 -10.64
C ALA A 83 25.50 0.10 -11.95
N TYR A 84 24.92 1.31 -11.91
CA TYR A 84 24.41 1.98 -13.10
C TYR A 84 25.51 2.22 -14.15
N LYS A 85 26.68 2.71 -13.76
CA LYS A 85 27.83 2.88 -14.66
C LYS A 85 28.26 1.57 -15.33
N GLN A 86 28.19 0.46 -14.60
CA GLN A 86 28.64 -0.85 -15.08
C GLN A 86 27.61 -1.56 -15.96
N GLN A 87 26.32 -1.40 -15.67
CA GLN A 87 25.25 -2.26 -16.22
C GLN A 87 24.13 -1.48 -16.92
N GLY A 88 24.19 -0.14 -16.96
CA GLY A 88 23.08 0.68 -17.43
C GLY A 88 21.84 0.46 -16.55
N LEU A 89 20.64 0.41 -17.12
CA LEU A 89 19.39 0.22 -16.36
C LEU A 89 19.18 -1.21 -15.84
N GLU A 90 19.99 -2.18 -16.25
CA GLU A 90 19.81 -3.60 -15.88
C GLU A 90 19.98 -3.85 -14.38
N PHE A 91 20.76 -3.04 -13.65
CA PHE A 91 20.95 -3.21 -12.19
C PHE A 91 19.62 -3.12 -11.40
N ILE A 92 18.60 -2.48 -11.96
CA ILE A 92 17.29 -2.32 -11.31
C ILE A 92 16.64 -3.68 -11.05
N GLU A 93 16.89 -4.65 -11.93
CA GLU A 93 16.39 -6.03 -11.80
C GLU A 93 16.95 -6.74 -10.56
N ASP A 94 18.16 -6.36 -10.13
CA ASP A 94 18.85 -6.97 -9.01
C ASP A 94 18.50 -6.36 -7.66
N LEU A 95 17.91 -5.16 -7.62
CA LEU A 95 17.53 -4.50 -6.37
C LEU A 95 16.54 -5.36 -5.55
N GLN A 96 16.75 -5.36 -4.24
CA GLN A 96 15.89 -5.98 -3.24
C GLN A 96 15.49 -4.93 -2.20
N GLY A 97 14.19 -4.86 -1.89
CA GLY A 97 13.64 -3.89 -0.95
C GLY A 97 12.38 -3.21 -1.50
N GLY A 98 11.91 -2.20 -0.78
CA GLY A 98 10.77 -1.35 -1.19
C GLY A 98 11.26 0.01 -1.64
N PHE A 99 11.26 0.25 -2.95
CA PHE A 99 11.91 1.40 -3.56
C PHE A 99 11.18 1.96 -4.79
N SER A 100 11.46 3.22 -5.08
CA SER A 100 11.19 3.87 -6.36
C SER A 100 12.35 4.79 -6.70
N GLY A 101 12.55 5.10 -7.97
CA GLY A 101 13.61 6.00 -8.36
C GLY A 101 13.46 6.58 -9.75
N PHE A 102 14.37 7.50 -10.05
CA PHE A 102 14.57 8.02 -11.38
C PHE A 102 16.06 8.06 -11.73
N ILE A 103 16.36 7.98 -13.03
CA ILE A 103 17.68 8.22 -13.60
C ILE A 103 17.53 9.19 -14.75
N TYR A 104 18.24 10.31 -14.70
CA TYR A 104 18.42 11.19 -15.85
C TYR A 104 19.80 10.92 -16.46
N ASP A 105 19.83 10.26 -17.61
CA ASP A 105 21.01 10.08 -18.45
C ASP A 105 21.19 11.36 -19.28
N LYS A 106 22.12 12.22 -18.84
CA LYS A 106 22.39 13.53 -19.47
C LYS A 106 23.03 13.35 -20.83
N LYS A 107 23.88 12.32 -20.99
CA LYS A 107 24.60 12.03 -22.22
C LYS A 107 23.65 11.65 -23.36
N ASN A 108 22.64 10.83 -23.07
CA ASN A 108 21.69 10.36 -24.07
C ASN A 108 20.34 11.10 -24.02
N GLY A 109 20.17 12.09 -23.14
CA GLY A 109 18.93 12.85 -23.01
C GLY A 109 17.73 11.96 -22.66
N LYS A 110 17.84 11.10 -21.65
CA LYS A 110 16.78 10.14 -21.27
C LYS A 110 16.46 10.19 -19.78
N ILE A 111 15.19 10.28 -19.45
CA ILE A 111 14.70 10.18 -18.06
C ILE A 111 14.00 8.84 -17.90
N SER A 112 14.49 8.01 -16.99
CA SER A 112 13.91 6.72 -16.65
C SER A 112 13.33 6.73 -15.24
N LEU A 113 12.09 6.29 -15.08
CA LEU A 113 11.41 6.09 -13.79
C LEU A 113 11.28 4.60 -13.52
N PHE A 114 11.38 4.18 -12.26
CA PHE A 114 11.19 2.78 -11.90
C PHE A 114 10.60 2.58 -10.51
N THR A 115 9.90 1.46 -10.32
CA THR A 115 9.31 1.05 -9.04
C THR A 115 9.64 -0.40 -8.75
N ASP A 116 9.72 -0.73 -7.45
CA ASP A 116 9.91 -2.08 -6.95
C ASP A 116 8.83 -3.09 -7.43
N PRO A 117 9.03 -4.41 -7.23
CA PRO A 117 8.10 -5.44 -7.70
C PRO A 117 6.63 -5.29 -7.30
N LEU A 118 6.36 -4.58 -6.21
CA LEU A 118 5.03 -4.32 -5.67
C LEU A 118 4.59 -2.86 -5.81
N ALA A 119 5.43 -1.97 -6.37
CA ALA A 119 5.23 -0.53 -6.35
C ALA A 119 4.79 -0.02 -4.96
N THR A 120 5.51 -0.48 -3.92
CA THR A 120 5.30 -0.03 -2.54
C THR A 120 5.43 1.49 -2.43
N ARG A 121 6.23 2.08 -3.31
CA ARG A 121 6.33 3.52 -3.53
C ARG A 121 5.82 3.88 -4.91
N SER A 122 4.71 4.60 -4.93
CA SER A 122 4.13 5.15 -6.16
C SER A 122 5.02 6.23 -6.78
N LEU A 123 5.10 6.20 -8.11
CA LEU A 123 5.46 7.34 -8.94
C LEU A 123 4.29 7.61 -9.88
N PHE A 124 3.88 8.85 -9.96
CA PHE A 124 2.92 9.35 -10.92
C PHE A 124 3.65 10.14 -11.99
N TYR A 125 3.13 10.15 -13.20
CA TYR A 125 3.72 10.92 -14.28
C TYR A 125 2.66 11.54 -15.19
N TYR A 126 3.06 12.64 -15.80
CA TYR A 126 2.33 13.38 -16.82
C TYR A 126 3.28 13.68 -17.99
N ILE A 127 2.80 13.49 -19.21
CA ILE A 127 3.56 13.77 -20.43
C ILE A 127 2.73 14.75 -21.27
N ASP A 128 3.34 15.89 -21.59
CA ASP A 128 2.83 16.82 -22.59
C ASP A 128 3.67 16.70 -23.85
N SER A 129 3.19 15.89 -24.79
CA SER A 129 3.85 15.68 -26.07
C SER A 129 3.89 16.95 -26.94
N ASN A 130 2.99 17.92 -26.76
CA ASN A 130 3.02 19.14 -27.58
C ASN A 130 4.14 20.08 -27.14
N ASN A 131 4.41 20.13 -25.82
CA ASN A 131 5.46 20.97 -25.24
C ASN A 131 6.72 20.18 -24.86
N HIS A 132 6.83 18.90 -25.27
CA HIS A 132 7.95 17.99 -24.96
C HIS A 132 8.29 17.98 -23.45
N SER A 133 7.26 18.02 -22.60
CA SER A 133 7.44 18.11 -21.15
C SER A 133 7.10 16.78 -20.47
N PHE A 134 7.89 16.42 -19.46
CA PHE A 134 7.73 15.19 -18.69
C PHE A 134 7.87 15.48 -17.21
N PHE A 135 6.77 15.29 -16.47
CA PHE A 135 6.68 15.58 -15.06
C PHE A 135 6.38 14.30 -14.29
N PHE A 136 7.03 14.09 -13.17
CA PHE A 136 6.75 12.98 -12.27
C PHE A 136 6.89 13.37 -10.80
N ALA A 137 6.14 12.69 -9.94
CA ALA A 137 6.22 12.86 -8.49
C ALA A 137 5.70 11.62 -7.75
N SER A 138 6.10 11.45 -6.48
CA SER A 138 5.59 10.37 -5.61
C SER A 138 4.19 10.61 -5.03
N GLU A 139 3.66 11.84 -5.14
CA GLU A 139 2.29 12.21 -4.77
C GLU A 139 1.53 12.74 -6.00
N LEU A 140 0.25 12.34 -6.12
CA LEU A 140 -0.60 12.82 -7.22
C LEU A 140 -0.82 14.33 -7.10
N LYS A 141 -1.02 14.84 -5.87
CA LYS A 141 -1.28 16.27 -5.64
C LYS A 141 -0.13 17.18 -6.07
N VAL A 142 1.11 16.69 -6.04
CA VAL A 142 2.29 17.45 -6.47
C VAL A 142 2.17 17.76 -7.96
N LEU A 143 1.73 16.79 -8.76
CA LEU A 143 1.48 16.99 -10.18
C LEU A 143 0.22 17.83 -10.42
N THR A 144 -0.90 17.59 -9.71
CA THR A 144 -2.09 18.41 -9.93
C THR A 144 -1.86 19.88 -9.59
N SER A 145 -1.15 20.14 -8.49
CA SER A 145 -0.78 21.49 -8.06
C SER A 145 0.20 22.15 -9.05
N LEU A 146 1.24 21.45 -9.51
CA LEU A 146 2.15 21.96 -10.55
C LEU A 146 1.40 22.29 -11.86
N LEU A 147 0.53 21.39 -12.32
CA LEU A 147 -0.22 21.59 -13.57
C LEU A 147 -1.17 22.77 -13.47
N ASN A 148 -1.80 22.97 -12.31
CA ASN A 148 -2.67 24.13 -12.07
C ASN A 148 -1.87 25.44 -12.14
N ASP A 149 -0.70 25.50 -11.49
CA ASP A 149 0.17 26.68 -11.51
C ASP A 149 0.70 27.00 -12.92
N LEU A 150 0.91 25.96 -13.74
CA LEU A 150 1.26 26.09 -15.16
C LEU A 150 0.04 26.42 -16.06
N ASN A 151 -1.15 26.61 -15.49
CA ASN A 151 -2.41 26.81 -16.20
C ASN A 151 -2.74 25.67 -17.18
N ILE A 152 -2.27 24.45 -16.90
CA ILE A 152 -2.61 23.24 -17.65
C ILE A 152 -3.89 22.67 -17.06
N LYS A 153 -4.97 22.73 -17.84
CA LYS A 153 -6.28 22.21 -17.43
C LYS A 153 -6.22 20.71 -17.15
N ILE A 154 -6.58 20.34 -15.93
CA ILE A 154 -6.82 18.97 -15.50
C ILE A 154 -8.32 18.68 -15.38
N THR A 155 -8.72 17.44 -15.59
CA THR A 155 -10.12 16.99 -15.50
C THR A 155 -10.22 15.68 -14.72
N PRO A 156 -11.37 15.38 -14.08
CA PRO A 156 -11.60 14.10 -13.42
C PRO A 156 -11.46 12.90 -14.37
N ASP A 157 -10.88 11.80 -13.89
CA ASP A 157 -10.88 10.51 -14.60
C ASP A 157 -12.08 9.66 -14.16
N ASN A 158 -13.00 9.39 -15.08
CA ASN A 158 -14.23 8.65 -14.80
C ASN A 158 -13.97 7.23 -14.28
N ASP A 159 -13.00 6.53 -14.85
CA ASP A 159 -12.65 5.17 -14.43
C ASP A 159 -12.00 5.17 -13.05
N GLY A 160 -11.17 6.16 -12.74
CA GLY A 160 -10.56 6.38 -11.43
C GLY A 160 -11.59 6.58 -10.34
N PHE A 161 -12.52 7.51 -10.53
CA PHE A 161 -13.59 7.78 -9.57
C PHE A 161 -14.55 6.60 -9.42
N ASN A 162 -14.99 5.97 -10.52
CA ASN A 162 -15.88 4.81 -10.42
C ASN A 162 -15.19 3.59 -9.83
N ALA A 163 -13.89 3.40 -10.08
CA ALA A 163 -13.11 2.37 -9.42
C ALA A 163 -12.99 2.64 -7.92
N LEU A 164 -12.75 3.89 -7.50
CA LEU A 164 -12.75 4.27 -6.09
C LEU A 164 -14.12 3.99 -5.43
N LEU A 165 -15.21 4.40 -6.07
CA LEU A 165 -16.58 4.21 -5.57
C LEU A 165 -16.98 2.73 -5.49
N THR A 166 -16.49 1.90 -6.41
CA THR A 166 -16.83 0.47 -6.49
C THR A 166 -15.86 -0.40 -5.70
N PHE A 167 -14.57 -0.33 -6.01
CA PHE A 167 -13.54 -1.20 -5.43
C PHE A 167 -12.97 -0.68 -4.13
N GLY A 168 -13.13 0.61 -3.86
CA GLY A 168 -12.50 1.31 -2.75
C GLY A 168 -11.04 1.69 -3.01
N TYR A 169 -10.57 1.46 -4.24
CA TYR A 169 -9.23 1.72 -4.74
C TYR A 169 -9.25 1.75 -6.27
N LEU A 170 -8.19 2.29 -6.89
CA LEU A 170 -8.13 2.45 -8.35
C LEU A 170 -7.62 1.20 -9.06
N LEU A 171 -7.83 1.12 -10.37
CA LEU A 171 -7.42 -0.03 -11.18
C LEU A 171 -6.34 0.33 -12.19
N ASN A 172 -5.53 -0.67 -12.54
CA ASN A 172 -4.44 -0.54 -13.51
C ASN A 172 -3.50 0.65 -13.17
N GLU A 173 -3.27 1.54 -14.12
CA GLU A 173 -2.45 2.76 -14.01
C GLU A 173 -3.29 4.03 -13.79
N SER A 174 -4.61 3.88 -13.59
CA SER A 174 -5.52 5.02 -13.43
C SER A 174 -5.21 5.81 -12.16
N THR A 175 -5.46 7.12 -12.24
CA THR A 175 -5.51 8.04 -11.10
C THR A 175 -6.88 8.69 -11.06
N LEU A 176 -7.12 9.61 -10.12
CA LEU A 176 -8.38 10.39 -10.09
C LEU A 176 -8.40 11.51 -11.14
N VAL A 177 -7.29 11.74 -11.83
CA VAL A 177 -7.08 12.87 -12.73
C VAL A 177 -6.75 12.33 -14.12
N ASP A 178 -7.47 12.81 -15.12
CA ASP A 178 -7.21 12.43 -16.51
C ASP A 178 -5.77 12.80 -16.91
N LYS A 179 -5.18 11.98 -17.78
CA LYS A 179 -3.80 12.08 -18.29
C LYS A 179 -2.66 11.90 -17.27
N ILE A 180 -2.90 11.98 -15.96
CA ILE A 180 -1.89 11.59 -14.96
C ILE A 180 -2.02 10.09 -14.71
N LYS A 181 -0.92 9.35 -14.90
CA LYS A 181 -0.90 7.89 -14.74
C LYS A 181 0.03 7.48 -13.61
N ARG A 182 -0.32 6.41 -12.90
CA ARG A 182 0.55 5.77 -11.90
C ARG A 182 1.46 4.77 -12.60
N LEU A 183 2.77 4.88 -12.39
CA LEU A 183 3.73 3.92 -12.89
C LEU A 183 3.43 2.53 -12.31
N ARG A 184 3.35 1.53 -13.18
CA ARG A 184 3.06 0.15 -12.82
C ARG A 184 4.23 -0.46 -12.04
N ASN A 185 3.91 -1.45 -11.23
CA ASN A 185 4.89 -2.25 -10.49
C ASN A 185 5.91 -2.93 -11.41
N ALA A 186 7.13 -3.12 -10.89
CA ALA A 186 8.22 -3.77 -11.60
C ALA A 186 8.49 -3.20 -13.00
N THR A 187 8.27 -1.91 -13.21
CA THR A 187 8.32 -1.30 -14.55
C THR A 187 9.32 -0.15 -14.57
N ILE A 188 10.11 -0.12 -15.63
CA ILE A 188 10.95 1.01 -16.02
C ILE A 188 10.21 1.75 -17.15
N LEU A 189 9.90 3.03 -16.93
CA LEU A 189 9.41 3.95 -17.96
C LEU A 189 10.58 4.82 -18.38
N THR A 190 11.02 4.74 -19.64
CA THR A 190 12.04 5.62 -20.21
C THR A 190 11.38 6.62 -21.16
N TYR A 191 11.57 7.91 -20.89
CA TYR A 191 11.16 9.00 -21.76
C TYR A 191 12.40 9.63 -22.41
N ASP A 192 12.39 9.68 -23.73
CA ASP A 192 13.47 10.19 -24.57
C ASP A 192 13.19 11.65 -24.92
N LEU A 193 14.06 12.55 -24.47
CA LEU A 193 13.84 14.00 -24.51
C LEU A 193 13.94 14.57 -25.93
N GLU A 194 14.69 13.92 -26.81
CA GLU A 194 14.88 14.33 -28.19
C GLU A 194 13.71 13.87 -29.07
N SER A 195 13.43 12.56 -29.04
CA SER A 195 12.38 11.95 -29.88
C SER A 195 10.97 12.09 -29.32
N ASN A 196 10.82 12.56 -28.07
CA ASN A 196 9.53 12.71 -27.37
C ASN A 196 8.76 11.37 -27.25
N ASN A 197 9.49 10.26 -27.26
CA ASN A 197 8.94 8.91 -27.17
C ASN A 197 9.06 8.35 -25.77
N ARG A 198 8.13 7.45 -25.43
CA ARG A 198 8.17 6.68 -24.18
C ARG A 198 8.26 5.19 -24.44
N ASN A 199 9.02 4.49 -23.63
CA ASN A 199 9.14 3.04 -23.62
C ASN A 199 8.88 2.49 -22.22
N PHE A 200 8.27 1.32 -22.14
CA PHE A 200 8.06 0.60 -20.89
C PHE A 200 8.75 -0.77 -20.95
N LYS A 201 9.66 -1.03 -20.02
CA LYS A 201 10.26 -2.36 -19.77
C LYS A 201 9.75 -2.90 -18.44
N LYS A 202 8.98 -3.98 -18.46
CA LYS A 202 8.59 -4.70 -17.25
C LYS A 202 9.66 -5.74 -16.92
N TYR A 203 10.22 -5.64 -15.74
CA TYR A 203 11.41 -6.40 -15.35
C TYR A 203 11.10 -7.56 -14.38
N PHE A 204 9.88 -7.60 -13.85
CA PHE A 204 9.38 -8.72 -13.05
C PHE A 204 7.87 -8.92 -13.28
N ASN A 205 7.42 -10.17 -13.33
CA ASN A 205 6.01 -10.53 -13.52
C ASN A 205 5.55 -11.53 -12.46
N PHE A 206 4.32 -11.35 -11.98
CA PHE A 206 3.63 -12.38 -11.20
C PHE A 206 3.10 -13.45 -12.14
N GLU A 207 3.63 -14.66 -12.02
CA GLU A 207 3.25 -15.79 -12.88
C GLU A 207 2.90 -17.00 -12.03
N ILE A 208 1.75 -17.62 -12.32
CA ILE A 208 1.38 -18.91 -11.73
C ILE A 208 1.95 -19.99 -12.63
N LYS A 209 3.09 -20.54 -12.21
CA LYS A 209 3.75 -21.69 -12.84
C LYS A 209 3.87 -22.79 -11.79
N GLU A 210 2.81 -23.59 -11.66
CA GLU A 210 2.79 -24.66 -10.65
C GLU A 210 3.94 -25.64 -10.87
N SER A 211 4.71 -25.88 -9.82
CA SER A 211 5.82 -26.81 -9.80
C SER A 211 5.50 -27.99 -8.88
N PRO A 212 5.68 -29.25 -9.33
CA PRO A 212 5.56 -30.41 -8.46
C PRO A 212 6.59 -30.32 -7.31
N ILE A 213 6.09 -30.21 -6.09
CA ILE A 213 6.92 -30.20 -4.88
C ILE A 213 6.20 -30.96 -3.77
N ASP A 214 6.96 -31.73 -3.01
CA ASP A 214 6.44 -32.38 -1.81
C ASP A 214 6.12 -31.33 -0.73
N LYS A 215 5.11 -31.60 0.10
CA LYS A 215 4.62 -30.65 1.10
C LYS A 215 5.67 -30.34 2.18
N GLU A 216 6.45 -31.34 2.60
CA GLU A 216 7.52 -31.16 3.59
C GLU A 216 8.66 -30.33 3.00
N LYS A 217 9.06 -30.65 1.76
CA LYS A 217 10.06 -29.86 1.02
C LYS A 217 9.60 -28.41 0.83
N ALA A 218 8.32 -28.20 0.50
CA ALA A 218 7.74 -26.87 0.42
C ALA A 218 7.82 -26.15 1.77
N ALA A 219 7.43 -26.79 2.87
CA ALA A 219 7.54 -26.20 4.20
C ALA A 219 8.99 -25.84 4.58
N LYS A 220 9.97 -26.68 4.25
CA LYS A 220 11.40 -26.38 4.45
C LYS A 220 11.85 -25.16 3.63
N LYS A 221 11.41 -25.05 2.38
CA LYS A 221 11.76 -23.90 1.53
C LYS A 221 11.07 -22.61 1.99
N ILE A 222 9.81 -22.68 2.42
CA ILE A 222 9.10 -21.57 3.09
C ILE A 222 9.91 -21.09 4.29
N ASP A 223 10.39 -22.02 5.12
CA ASP A 223 11.17 -21.73 6.32
C ASP A 223 12.44 -20.94 6.00
N THR A 224 13.24 -21.45 5.06
CA THR A 224 14.50 -20.82 4.64
C THR A 224 14.25 -19.42 4.07
N LEU A 225 13.27 -19.27 3.18
CA LEU A 225 13.00 -17.98 2.54
C LEU A 225 12.47 -16.94 3.53
N LEU A 226 11.53 -17.32 4.41
CA LEU A 226 10.97 -16.38 5.39
C LEU A 226 11.99 -15.98 6.46
N LEU A 227 12.80 -16.91 6.97
CA LEU A 227 13.86 -16.57 7.93
C LEU A 227 14.89 -15.62 7.30
N LYS A 228 15.26 -15.85 6.04
CA LYS A 228 16.13 -14.95 5.29
C LYS A 228 15.50 -13.55 5.16
N SER A 229 14.26 -13.46 4.69
CA SER A 229 13.57 -12.19 4.46
C SER A 229 13.36 -11.38 5.74
N VAL A 230 12.96 -12.05 6.84
CA VAL A 230 12.87 -11.41 8.18
C VAL A 230 14.24 -10.88 8.60
N LYS A 231 15.32 -11.65 8.40
CA LYS A 231 16.66 -11.20 8.75
C LYS A 231 17.08 -9.95 7.96
N GLU A 232 16.88 -9.96 6.64
CA GLU A 232 17.22 -8.82 5.77
C GLU A 232 16.48 -7.54 6.15
N GLU A 233 15.18 -7.66 6.47
CA GLU A 233 14.35 -6.53 6.91
C GLU A 233 14.78 -5.98 8.28
N TRP A 234 14.97 -6.85 9.27
CA TRP A 234 15.25 -6.44 10.65
C TRP A 234 16.71 -6.00 10.86
N ASP A 235 17.66 -6.49 10.06
CA ASP A 235 19.05 -6.01 10.10
C ASP A 235 19.18 -4.53 9.70
N LYS A 236 18.26 -3.98 8.89
CA LYS A 236 18.29 -2.57 8.51
C LYS A 236 18.20 -1.65 9.72
N ASP A 237 17.34 -1.98 10.68
CA ASP A 237 17.20 -1.23 11.92
C ASP A 237 18.49 -1.24 12.74
N LEU A 238 19.16 -2.39 12.81
CA LEU A 238 20.43 -2.54 13.54
C LEU A 238 21.56 -1.75 12.89
N ASN A 239 21.64 -1.75 11.55
CA ASN A 239 22.67 -1.00 10.81
C ASN A 239 22.59 0.52 11.07
N GLU A 240 21.40 1.02 11.40
CA GLU A 240 21.15 2.42 11.76
C GLU A 240 21.16 2.67 13.28
N HIS A 241 21.49 1.65 14.09
CA HIS A 241 21.49 1.70 15.56
C HIS A 241 20.11 2.06 16.15
N ARG A 242 19.03 1.52 15.59
CA ARG A 242 17.65 1.80 16.00
C ARG A 242 16.98 0.59 16.62
N SER A 243 15.97 0.85 17.45
CA SER A 243 15.11 -0.19 18.02
C SER A 243 14.07 -0.67 17.00
N HIS A 244 13.48 -1.84 17.26
CA HIS A 244 12.48 -2.43 16.35
C HIS A 244 11.05 -2.05 16.75
N LEU A 245 10.27 -1.58 15.79
CA LEU A 245 8.83 -1.36 15.94
C LEU A 245 8.08 -2.36 15.05
N THR A 246 7.15 -3.11 15.62
CA THR A 246 6.36 -4.09 14.89
C THR A 246 4.87 -3.99 15.22
N THR A 247 4.03 -4.41 14.29
CA THR A 247 2.60 -4.61 14.58
C THR A 247 2.34 -6.02 15.08
N LEU A 248 1.42 -6.18 16.03
CA LEU A 248 0.83 -7.48 16.33
C LEU A 248 -0.69 -7.39 16.32
N SER A 249 -1.31 -8.48 15.87
CA SER A 249 -2.75 -8.67 15.85
C SER A 249 -3.10 -10.08 16.30
N GLY A 250 -4.39 -10.39 16.38
CA GLY A 250 -4.88 -11.75 16.66
C GLY A 250 -4.60 -12.75 15.54
N GLY A 251 -4.24 -12.24 14.35
CA GLY A 251 -3.93 -13.02 13.15
C GLY A 251 -2.58 -13.75 13.19
N LEU A 252 -2.28 -14.46 12.10
CA LEU A 252 -1.01 -15.19 11.93
C LEU A 252 0.06 -14.35 11.26
N ASP A 253 -0.30 -13.42 10.38
CA ASP A 253 0.67 -12.82 9.47
C ASP A 253 1.63 -11.90 10.22
N ALA A 254 1.10 -10.97 11.02
CA ALA A 254 1.91 -10.09 11.87
C ALA A 254 2.69 -10.90 12.92
N ARG A 255 2.03 -11.90 13.51
CA ARG A 255 2.64 -12.85 14.45
C ARG A 255 3.86 -13.56 13.85
N VAL A 256 3.80 -13.99 12.60
CA VAL A 256 4.89 -14.69 11.94
C VAL A 256 6.11 -13.78 11.82
N ASN A 257 5.95 -12.54 11.35
CA ASN A 257 7.08 -11.62 11.26
C ASN A 257 7.74 -11.42 12.64
N THR A 258 6.97 -10.98 13.64
CA THR A 258 7.48 -10.68 14.99
C THR A 258 8.11 -11.89 15.68
N LEU A 259 7.48 -13.07 15.62
CA LEU A 259 7.96 -14.25 16.34
C LEU A 259 9.14 -14.93 15.64
N LEU A 260 9.24 -14.85 14.31
CA LEU A 260 10.47 -15.25 13.62
C LEU A 260 11.63 -14.33 13.97
N ALA A 261 11.41 -13.01 14.05
CA ALA A 261 12.44 -12.08 14.49
C ALA A 261 12.91 -12.41 15.92
N LYS A 262 11.98 -12.69 16.85
CA LYS A 262 12.36 -13.17 18.19
C LYS A 262 13.20 -14.44 18.15
N LYS A 263 12.82 -15.42 17.33
CA LYS A 263 13.60 -16.66 17.16
C LYS A 263 15.00 -16.41 16.61
N LEU A 264 15.17 -15.42 15.74
CA LEU A 264 16.46 -15.00 15.17
C LEU A 264 17.34 -14.23 16.17
N GLY A 265 16.80 -13.86 17.33
CA GLY A 265 17.56 -13.25 18.42
C GLY A 265 17.41 -11.74 18.56
N TYR A 266 16.53 -11.10 17.78
CA TYR A 266 16.29 -9.65 17.90
C TYR A 266 15.67 -9.29 19.26
N LYS A 267 16.22 -8.25 19.89
CA LYS A 267 15.84 -7.75 21.22
C LYS A 267 15.12 -6.40 21.09
N ASP A 268 14.72 -5.82 22.22
CA ASP A 268 14.15 -4.45 22.27
C ASP A 268 12.99 -4.19 21.29
N ILE A 269 12.13 -5.20 21.15
CA ILE A 269 10.99 -5.15 20.23
C ILE A 269 9.83 -4.41 20.91
N HIS A 270 9.37 -3.36 20.24
CA HIS A 270 8.16 -2.64 20.59
C HIS A 270 7.02 -3.06 19.67
N VAL A 271 5.93 -3.54 20.28
CA VAL A 271 4.69 -3.91 19.62
C VAL A 271 3.71 -2.75 19.67
N LEU A 272 3.18 -2.38 18.51
CA LEU A 272 1.98 -1.56 18.35
C LEU A 272 0.79 -2.45 17.98
N ASN A 273 -0.29 -2.38 18.75
CA ASN A 273 -1.59 -2.94 18.38
C ASN A 273 -2.62 -1.82 18.29
N PHE A 274 -3.43 -1.85 17.23
CA PHE A 274 -4.61 -1.00 17.10
C PHE A 274 -5.82 -1.86 16.78
N SER A 275 -6.82 -1.82 17.66
CA SER A 275 -8.05 -2.59 17.52
C SER A 275 -9.11 -2.05 18.46
N GLU A 276 -10.36 -2.49 18.30
CA GLU A 276 -11.40 -2.19 19.29
C GLU A 276 -11.11 -2.90 20.61
N LYS A 277 -11.28 -2.17 21.72
CA LYS A 277 -10.93 -2.63 23.05
C LYS A 277 -11.73 -3.85 23.44
N GLY A 278 -11.01 -4.92 23.78
CA GLY A 278 -11.60 -6.16 24.32
C GLY A 278 -11.96 -7.18 23.24
N THR A 279 -11.66 -6.88 21.98
CA THR A 279 -11.72 -7.86 20.90
C THR A 279 -10.67 -8.96 21.08
N PRO A 280 -10.84 -10.12 20.42
CA PRO A 280 -9.79 -11.15 20.37
C PRO A 280 -8.45 -10.61 19.87
N ASP A 281 -8.47 -9.62 18.97
CA ASP A 281 -7.27 -8.99 18.44
C ASP A 281 -6.44 -8.31 19.54
N HIS A 282 -7.08 -7.38 20.29
CA HIS A 282 -6.48 -6.74 21.47
C HIS A 282 -5.93 -7.76 22.46
N HIS A 283 -6.74 -8.75 22.84
CA HIS A 283 -6.35 -9.71 23.88
C HIS A 283 -5.20 -10.61 23.45
N ILE A 284 -5.23 -11.14 22.22
CA ILE A 284 -4.19 -12.05 21.72
C ILE A 284 -2.88 -11.29 21.51
N ALA A 285 -2.90 -10.10 20.90
CA ALA A 285 -1.70 -9.29 20.71
C ALA A 285 -1.02 -8.95 22.05
N LYS A 286 -1.81 -8.53 23.05
CA LYS A 286 -1.32 -8.28 24.41
C LYS A 286 -0.74 -9.52 25.08
N GLN A 287 -1.36 -10.69 24.90
CA GLN A 287 -0.87 -11.96 25.44
C GLN A 287 0.47 -12.37 24.81
N ILE A 288 0.62 -12.23 23.50
CA ILE A 288 1.88 -12.51 22.79
C ILE A 288 2.97 -11.57 23.28
N ALA A 289 2.71 -10.26 23.27
CA ALA A 289 3.71 -9.27 23.71
C ALA A 289 4.18 -9.51 25.14
N LYS A 290 3.26 -9.81 26.07
CA LYS A 290 3.61 -10.15 27.45
C LYS A 290 4.38 -11.46 27.55
N GLY A 291 3.94 -12.50 26.85
CA GLY A 291 4.55 -13.84 26.93
C GLY A 291 5.96 -13.91 26.34
N GLU A 292 6.25 -13.07 25.36
CA GLU A 292 7.57 -12.99 24.69
C GLU A 292 8.42 -11.80 25.19
N ASN A 293 8.02 -11.18 26.30
CA ASN A 293 8.71 -10.05 26.94
C ASN A 293 9.03 -8.89 25.98
N MET A 294 8.01 -8.40 25.27
CA MET A 294 8.10 -7.27 24.35
C MET A 294 7.41 -6.04 24.94
N LYS A 295 7.93 -4.85 24.65
CA LYS A 295 7.25 -3.59 24.97
C LYS A 295 5.94 -3.54 24.18
N TYR A 296 4.85 -3.06 24.78
CA TYR A 296 3.52 -3.09 24.18
C TYR A 296 2.80 -1.75 24.31
N THR A 297 2.39 -1.19 23.19
CA THR A 297 1.49 -0.02 23.10
C THR A 297 0.20 -0.42 22.41
N PHE A 298 -0.92 0.02 22.99
CA PHE A 298 -2.26 -0.22 22.46
C PHE A 298 -2.93 1.11 22.09
N TYR A 299 -3.40 1.20 20.86
CA TYR A 299 -4.20 2.31 20.35
C TYR A 299 -5.65 1.86 20.13
N PRO A 300 -6.62 2.31 20.95
CA PRO A 300 -8.01 1.88 20.82
C PRO A 300 -8.69 2.50 19.59
N LEU A 301 -9.38 1.67 18.80
CA LEU A 301 -10.20 2.12 17.66
C LEU A 301 -11.68 2.36 18.03
N ASP A 302 -11.99 2.40 19.33
CA ASP A 302 -13.34 2.43 19.86
C ASP A 302 -14.19 3.52 19.19
N LYS A 303 -15.37 3.13 18.68
CA LYS A 303 -16.36 4.01 18.03
C LYS A 303 -15.83 4.80 16.83
N GLY A 304 -14.67 4.43 16.26
CA GLY A 304 -14.07 5.14 15.14
C GLY A 304 -13.68 6.58 15.47
N HIS A 305 -13.38 6.91 16.73
CA HIS A 305 -13.02 8.28 17.14
C HIS A 305 -11.85 8.88 16.34
N TYR A 306 -10.97 8.05 15.81
CA TYR A 306 -9.83 8.48 15.00
C TYR A 306 -10.22 9.15 13.66
N PHE A 307 -11.49 9.06 13.23
CA PHE A 307 -12.00 9.78 12.07
C PHE A 307 -12.44 11.22 12.38
N ILE A 308 -12.79 11.50 13.64
CA ILE A 308 -13.35 12.79 14.05
C ILE A 308 -12.32 13.88 13.76
N ASP A 309 -12.77 14.94 13.08
CA ASP A 309 -11.98 16.09 12.65
C ASP A 309 -10.74 15.76 11.80
N SER A 310 -10.68 14.54 11.25
CA SER A 310 -9.47 14.03 10.59
C SER A 310 -9.71 13.54 9.16
N LEU A 311 -10.96 13.51 8.66
CA LEU A 311 -11.28 12.94 7.35
C LEU A 311 -10.52 13.62 6.19
N GLU A 312 -10.39 14.95 6.19
CA GLU A 312 -9.64 15.67 5.16
C GLU A 312 -8.14 15.33 5.19
N GLU A 313 -7.52 15.36 6.38
CA GLU A 313 -6.11 14.97 6.57
C GLU A 313 -5.87 13.52 6.10
N LEU A 314 -6.75 12.60 6.48
CA LEU A 314 -6.65 11.18 6.14
C LEU A 314 -6.75 10.96 4.62
N VAL A 315 -7.67 11.65 3.94
CA VAL A 315 -7.76 11.60 2.47
C VAL A 315 -6.54 12.24 1.82
N ALA A 316 -6.11 13.40 2.31
CA ALA A 316 -4.95 14.11 1.81
C ALA A 316 -3.68 13.26 1.93
N SER A 317 -3.47 12.53 3.02
CA SER A 317 -2.25 11.74 3.23
C SER A 317 -1.98 10.67 2.14
N ASN A 318 -2.98 10.28 1.35
CA ASN A 318 -2.85 9.32 0.24
C ASN A 318 -3.55 9.78 -1.04
N ASP A 319 -3.68 11.09 -1.26
CA ASP A 319 -4.26 11.65 -2.48
C ASP A 319 -5.69 11.12 -2.81
N GLY A 320 -6.44 10.64 -1.80
CA GLY A 320 -7.76 10.02 -2.01
C GLY A 320 -7.78 8.74 -2.87
N MET A 321 -6.62 8.11 -3.08
CA MET A 321 -6.46 6.96 -3.98
C MET A 321 -6.95 5.62 -3.39
N VAL A 322 -7.33 5.61 -2.11
CA VAL A 322 -8.02 4.50 -1.41
C VAL A 322 -9.07 5.13 -0.52
N THR A 323 -10.18 4.42 -0.26
CA THR A 323 -11.19 4.89 0.70
C THR A 323 -10.56 5.26 2.03
N VAL A 324 -11.03 6.35 2.63
CA VAL A 324 -10.60 6.85 3.95
C VAL A 324 -10.74 5.81 5.05
N ALA A 325 -11.59 4.80 4.87
CA ALA A 325 -11.74 3.68 5.81
C ALA A 325 -10.59 2.65 5.76
N GLY A 326 -9.65 2.77 4.82
CA GLY A 326 -8.50 1.87 4.67
C GLY A 326 -7.49 1.98 5.80
N ALA A 327 -6.27 2.41 5.51
CA ALA A 327 -5.14 2.40 6.47
C ALA A 327 -5.16 3.56 7.49
N SER A 328 -6.25 4.34 7.57
CA SER A 328 -6.36 5.51 8.44
C SER A 328 -6.18 5.22 9.92
N HIS A 329 -6.57 4.01 10.36
CA HIS A 329 -6.31 3.57 11.74
C HIS A 329 -4.80 3.48 12.04
N MET A 330 -3.99 3.04 11.06
CA MET A 330 -2.55 2.91 11.20
C MET A 330 -1.89 4.29 11.18
N PHE A 331 -2.39 5.19 10.32
CA PHE A 331 -1.98 6.59 10.28
C PHE A 331 -2.12 7.29 11.63
N LYS A 332 -3.26 7.16 12.30
CA LYS A 332 -3.44 7.77 13.63
C LYS A 332 -2.67 7.02 14.73
N ALA A 333 -2.62 5.70 14.67
CA ALA A 333 -1.91 4.91 15.68
C ALA A 333 -0.40 5.19 15.69
N ILE A 334 0.23 5.35 14.53
CA ILE A 334 1.70 5.54 14.44
C ILE A 334 2.15 6.90 14.99
N GLN A 335 1.29 7.92 14.91
CA GLN A 335 1.53 9.26 15.47
C GLN A 335 1.65 9.25 17.01
N THR A 336 1.19 8.18 17.69
CA THR A 336 1.33 8.04 19.15
C THR A 336 2.68 7.50 19.61
N ILE A 337 3.55 7.12 18.66
CA ILE A 337 4.86 6.52 18.94
C ILE A 337 5.96 7.57 18.67
N PRO A 338 6.97 7.71 19.54
CA PRO A 338 8.14 8.53 19.24
C PRO A 338 9.06 7.81 18.23
N LEU A 339 8.85 8.06 16.94
CA LEU A 339 9.42 7.27 15.84
C LEU A 339 10.92 7.44 15.62
N ASP A 340 11.54 8.46 16.19
CA ASP A 340 12.98 8.73 16.02
C ASP A 340 13.86 7.60 16.59
N ASN A 341 13.36 6.88 17.60
CA ASN A 341 14.08 5.78 18.24
C ASN A 341 13.99 4.43 17.49
N TYR A 342 13.09 4.34 16.51
CA TYR A 342 12.81 3.08 15.82
C TYR A 342 13.27 3.14 14.37
N GLY A 343 13.62 2.00 13.78
CA GLY A 343 13.93 1.91 12.35
C GLY A 343 12.65 1.96 11.51
N GLY A 344 12.36 0.88 10.78
CA GLY A 344 11.10 0.73 10.05
C GLY A 344 9.97 0.13 10.91
N LEU A 345 8.75 0.14 10.37
CA LEU A 345 7.59 -0.54 10.96
C LEU A 345 7.45 -1.94 10.35
N HIS A 346 7.82 -2.95 11.12
CA HIS A 346 7.75 -4.36 10.72
C HIS A 346 6.32 -4.92 10.83
N THR A 347 5.75 -5.41 9.73
CA THR A 347 4.37 -5.88 9.69
C THR A 347 4.23 -7.28 9.09
N GLY A 348 3.05 -7.87 9.22
CA GLY A 348 2.67 -9.08 8.48
C GLY A 348 1.96 -8.80 7.17
N GLN A 349 2.05 -7.57 6.64
CA GLN A 349 1.23 -7.16 5.51
C GLN A 349 1.42 -8.11 4.32
N ILE A 350 0.32 -8.38 3.60
CA ILE A 350 0.19 -9.35 2.50
C ILE A 350 0.49 -10.83 2.80
N GLY A 351 0.88 -11.21 4.03
CA GLY A 351 1.19 -12.60 4.37
C GLY A 351 0.05 -13.56 4.03
N GLY A 352 -1.19 -13.20 4.37
CA GLY A 352 -2.35 -13.99 4.02
C GLY A 352 -2.54 -14.18 2.52
N THR A 353 -2.22 -13.18 1.70
CA THR A 353 -2.32 -13.27 0.23
C THR A 353 -1.31 -14.26 -0.33
N VAL A 354 -0.06 -14.14 0.09
CA VAL A 354 1.04 -15.05 -0.27
C VAL A 354 0.68 -16.50 0.12
N PHE A 355 0.04 -16.69 1.27
CA PHE A 355 -0.46 -17.99 1.73
C PHE A 355 -1.86 -18.39 1.18
N GLY A 356 -2.36 -17.73 0.14
CA GLY A 356 -3.53 -18.20 -0.62
C GLY A 356 -4.89 -17.67 -0.19
N SER A 357 -4.99 -16.52 0.48
CA SER A 357 -6.28 -15.90 0.83
C SER A 357 -7.18 -15.63 -0.39
N PHE A 358 -6.60 -15.53 -1.60
CA PHE A 358 -7.32 -15.33 -2.86
C PHE A 358 -7.40 -16.59 -3.73
N THR A 359 -6.94 -17.74 -3.25
CA THR A 359 -7.08 -19.00 -3.97
C THR A 359 -8.53 -19.47 -3.91
N ARG A 360 -9.31 -19.16 -4.95
CA ARG A 360 -10.74 -19.46 -5.06
C ARG A 360 -11.06 -20.20 -6.37
N PRO A 361 -10.99 -21.54 -6.41
CA PRO A 361 -11.12 -22.32 -7.65
C PRO A 361 -12.44 -22.13 -8.39
N LYS A 362 -13.52 -21.77 -7.66
CA LYS A 362 -14.87 -21.61 -8.22
C LYS A 362 -15.27 -20.15 -8.48
N PHE A 363 -14.35 -19.20 -8.28
CA PHE A 363 -14.69 -17.78 -8.42
C PHE A 363 -14.62 -17.34 -9.88
N ASN A 364 -15.73 -16.85 -10.44
CA ASN A 364 -15.78 -16.39 -11.81
C ASN A 364 -15.53 -14.88 -11.87
N LEU A 365 -14.29 -14.48 -12.15
CA LEU A 365 -13.92 -13.06 -12.22
C LEU A 365 -14.78 -12.27 -13.23
N GLN A 366 -15.22 -12.87 -14.33
CA GLN A 366 -16.03 -12.17 -15.34
C GLN A 366 -17.36 -11.67 -14.79
N LYS A 367 -18.00 -12.50 -13.96
CA LYS A 367 -19.33 -12.27 -13.40
C LYS A 367 -19.27 -11.60 -12.03
N ASP A 368 -18.25 -11.92 -11.24
CA ASP A 368 -18.23 -11.62 -9.81
C ASP A 368 -17.22 -10.53 -9.42
N ILE A 369 -16.56 -9.85 -10.37
CA ILE A 369 -15.52 -8.86 -10.04
C ILE A 369 -15.99 -7.79 -9.05
N GLY A 370 -17.22 -7.30 -9.16
CA GLY A 370 -17.78 -6.30 -8.23
C GLY A 370 -17.84 -6.82 -6.77
N LYS A 371 -17.98 -8.13 -6.57
CA LYS A 371 -17.93 -8.77 -5.23
C LYS A 371 -16.53 -8.76 -4.61
N LEU A 372 -15.50 -8.42 -5.38
CA LEU A 372 -14.15 -8.16 -4.88
C LEU A 372 -13.99 -6.71 -4.41
N GLY A 373 -14.91 -5.82 -4.74
CA GLY A 373 -14.87 -4.41 -4.40
C GLY A 373 -15.29 -4.09 -2.97
N TYR A 374 -15.35 -2.78 -2.68
CA TYR A 374 -15.79 -2.21 -1.42
C TYR A 374 -17.31 -2.07 -1.38
N VAL A 375 -17.88 -1.68 -2.53
CA VAL A 375 -19.30 -1.51 -2.83
C VAL A 375 -19.60 -2.29 -4.12
N ASN A 376 -20.68 -3.06 -4.14
CA ASN A 376 -21.09 -3.81 -5.33
C ASN A 376 -22.33 -3.16 -5.94
N ASP A 377 -22.13 -2.01 -6.59
CA ASP A 377 -23.16 -1.26 -7.31
C ASP A 377 -22.99 -1.42 -8.82
N GLU A 378 -23.90 -2.13 -9.48
CA GLU A 378 -23.80 -2.38 -10.93
C GLU A 378 -23.98 -1.10 -11.74
N SER A 379 -24.73 -0.11 -11.22
CA SER A 379 -24.93 1.16 -11.92
C SER A 379 -23.62 1.91 -12.10
N VAL A 380 -22.72 1.84 -11.11
CA VAL A 380 -21.38 2.45 -11.18
C VAL A 380 -20.35 1.51 -11.82
N LEU A 381 -20.37 0.22 -11.47
CA LEU A 381 -19.41 -0.78 -11.98
C LEU A 381 -19.46 -0.91 -13.51
N SER A 382 -20.65 -0.90 -14.10
CA SER A 382 -20.85 -1.06 -15.55
C SER A 382 -20.29 0.10 -16.38
N GLN A 383 -20.05 1.24 -15.74
CA GLN A 383 -19.51 2.45 -16.38
C GLN A 383 -17.97 2.47 -16.41
N ILE A 384 -17.29 1.51 -15.80
CA ILE A 384 -15.82 1.44 -15.79
C ILE A 384 -15.32 0.87 -17.14
N THR A 385 -14.76 1.72 -17.98
CA THR A 385 -14.43 1.41 -19.38
C THR A 385 -13.22 0.49 -19.51
N ILE A 386 -12.25 0.55 -18.60
CA ILE A 386 -11.10 -0.37 -18.56
C ILE A 386 -11.42 -1.77 -18.04
N LEU A 387 -12.61 -1.99 -17.48
CA LEU A 387 -12.95 -3.25 -16.81
C LEU A 387 -12.95 -4.48 -17.74
N PRO A 388 -13.43 -4.41 -19.00
CA PRO A 388 -13.35 -5.54 -19.93
C PRO A 388 -11.91 -6.00 -20.19
N ALA A 389 -10.95 -5.08 -20.34
CA ALA A 389 -9.54 -5.41 -20.54
C ALA A 389 -8.94 -6.11 -19.30
N ILE A 390 -9.27 -5.60 -18.10
CA ILE A 390 -8.87 -6.22 -16.83
C ILE A 390 -9.46 -7.62 -16.69
N LYS A 391 -10.76 -7.77 -16.96
CA LYS A 391 -11.45 -9.06 -16.97
C LYS A 391 -10.77 -10.02 -17.95
N GLY A 392 -10.43 -9.58 -19.15
CA GLY A 392 -9.71 -10.38 -20.14
C GLY A 392 -8.36 -10.87 -19.63
N LYS A 393 -7.53 -9.95 -19.12
CA LYS A 393 -6.18 -10.24 -18.62
C LYS A 393 -6.16 -11.27 -17.49
N TYR A 394 -7.10 -11.17 -16.54
CA TYR A 394 -7.11 -12.03 -15.35
C TYR A 394 -8.19 -13.14 -15.41
N LYS A 395 -8.71 -13.45 -16.60
CA LYS A 395 -9.78 -14.44 -16.80
C LYS A 395 -9.47 -15.81 -16.18
N SER A 396 -8.21 -16.20 -16.18
CA SER A 396 -7.74 -17.51 -15.69
C SER A 396 -7.36 -17.53 -14.21
N SER A 397 -7.21 -16.38 -13.54
CA SER A 397 -6.76 -16.35 -12.15
C SER A 397 -7.16 -15.09 -11.39
N VAL A 398 -8.05 -15.26 -10.42
CA VAL A 398 -8.36 -14.24 -9.40
C VAL A 398 -7.18 -13.98 -8.45
N GLU A 399 -6.27 -14.95 -8.31
CA GLU A 399 -5.06 -14.78 -7.50
C GLU A 399 -4.11 -13.77 -8.16
N LEU A 400 -3.92 -13.84 -9.48
CA LEU A 400 -3.15 -12.83 -10.21
C LEU A 400 -3.81 -11.45 -10.16
N PHE A 401 -5.14 -11.37 -10.29
CA PHE A 401 -5.87 -10.11 -10.08
C PHE A 401 -5.61 -9.55 -8.67
N ALA A 402 -5.58 -10.41 -7.65
CA ALA A 402 -5.33 -9.97 -6.29
C ALA A 402 -3.90 -9.40 -6.12
N PHE A 403 -2.88 -10.04 -6.68
CA PHE A 403 -1.51 -9.52 -6.67
C PHE A 403 -1.37 -8.22 -7.46
N GLU A 404 -1.82 -8.18 -8.71
CA GLU A 404 -1.53 -7.05 -9.61
C GLU A 404 -2.51 -5.88 -9.50
N GLN A 405 -3.68 -6.06 -8.88
CA GLN A 405 -4.68 -4.99 -8.76
C GLN A 405 -5.01 -4.71 -7.30
N ARG A 406 -5.58 -5.69 -6.60
CA ARG A 406 -6.10 -5.45 -5.24
C ARG A 406 -5.01 -5.09 -4.24
N LEU A 407 -3.89 -5.81 -4.26
CA LEU A 407 -2.80 -5.59 -3.32
C LEU A 407 -2.12 -4.25 -3.60
N ILE A 408 -1.67 -4.04 -4.83
CA ILE A 408 -0.85 -2.88 -5.20
C ILE A 408 -1.65 -1.57 -5.18
N ASN A 409 -2.91 -1.60 -5.62
CA ASN A 409 -3.73 -0.39 -5.67
C ASN A 409 -4.60 -0.18 -4.43
N GLY A 410 -4.91 -1.24 -3.69
CA GLY A 410 -5.70 -1.15 -2.46
C GLY A 410 -4.84 -1.22 -1.21
N THR A 411 -4.32 -2.40 -0.89
CA THR A 411 -3.61 -2.67 0.38
C THR A 411 -2.34 -1.82 0.52
N LEU A 412 -1.40 -1.94 -0.40
CA LEU A 412 -0.10 -1.27 -0.36
C LEU A 412 -0.21 0.21 -0.64
N ASN A 413 -1.15 0.61 -1.50
CA ASN A 413 -1.48 2.01 -1.68
C ASN A 413 -2.01 2.62 -0.37
N GLY A 414 -2.76 1.87 0.44
CA GLY A 414 -3.17 2.29 1.79
C GLY A 414 -1.97 2.52 2.72
N ASP A 415 -0.99 1.62 2.72
CA ASP A 415 0.23 1.73 3.54
C ASP A 415 1.00 3.03 3.30
N ARG A 416 0.83 3.65 2.13
CA ARG A 416 1.41 4.96 1.78
C ARG A 416 1.02 6.06 2.76
N GLN A 417 -0.14 5.98 3.42
CA GLN A 417 -0.53 6.97 4.43
C GLN A 417 0.54 7.14 5.51
N ILE A 418 1.22 6.07 5.92
CA ILE A 418 2.22 6.15 7.00
C ILE A 418 3.64 6.43 6.53
N SER A 419 3.92 6.32 5.23
CA SER A 419 5.24 6.55 4.64
C SER A 419 5.78 7.99 4.80
N HIS A 420 4.93 8.90 5.28
CA HIS A 420 5.33 10.25 5.70
C HIS A 420 6.11 10.27 7.02
N TYR A 421 6.01 9.20 7.82
CA TYR A 421 6.57 9.13 9.16
C TYR A 421 7.56 7.98 9.33
N ILE A 422 7.26 6.82 8.72
CA ILE A 422 8.06 5.61 8.86
C ILE A 422 7.87 4.67 7.66
N ASP A 423 8.91 3.92 7.32
CA ASP A 423 8.84 2.91 6.28
C ASP A 423 8.14 1.66 6.78
N LEU A 424 7.05 1.27 6.13
CA LEU A 424 6.41 -0.02 6.37
C LEU A 424 7.17 -1.13 5.65
N GLN A 425 7.51 -2.18 6.37
CA GLN A 425 8.19 -3.35 5.84
C GLN A 425 7.39 -4.63 6.15
N SER A 426 7.60 -5.64 5.33
CA SER A 426 7.01 -6.97 5.51
C SER A 426 7.89 -8.02 4.84
N PRO A 427 8.16 -9.16 5.50
CA PRO A 427 9.01 -10.20 4.93
C PRO A 427 8.33 -10.88 3.73
N PHE A 428 7.04 -10.64 3.55
CA PHE A 428 6.25 -11.16 2.44
C PHE A 428 6.40 -10.34 1.16
N TYR A 429 7.10 -9.20 1.18
CA TYR A 429 7.35 -8.35 0.00
C TYR A 429 8.46 -8.88 -0.92
N ASP A 430 9.26 -9.84 -0.44
CA ASP A 430 10.35 -10.40 -1.24
C ASP A 430 9.81 -11.11 -2.50
N LYS A 431 10.36 -10.73 -3.66
CA LYS A 431 9.95 -11.27 -4.97
C LYS A 431 10.18 -12.77 -5.08
N THR A 432 11.23 -13.30 -4.46
CA THR A 432 11.54 -14.73 -4.46
C THR A 432 10.50 -15.53 -3.68
N ILE A 433 10.08 -15.02 -2.52
CA ILE A 433 8.96 -15.54 -1.73
C ILE A 433 7.69 -15.55 -2.56
N MET A 434 7.29 -14.40 -3.12
CA MET A 434 6.05 -14.30 -3.89
C MET A 434 6.04 -15.27 -5.09
N SER A 435 7.11 -15.31 -5.89
CA SER A 435 7.25 -16.26 -7.01
C SER A 435 7.18 -17.71 -6.53
N PHE A 436 7.82 -18.03 -5.39
CA PHE A 436 7.75 -19.38 -4.86
C PHE A 436 6.33 -19.76 -4.45
N PHE A 437 5.59 -18.88 -3.77
CA PHE A 437 4.20 -19.15 -3.39
C PHE A 437 3.25 -19.25 -4.59
N LEU A 438 3.47 -18.45 -5.64
CA LEU A 438 2.74 -18.58 -6.90
C LEU A 438 3.06 -19.90 -7.62
N SER A 439 4.23 -20.48 -7.41
CA SER A 439 4.61 -21.80 -7.93
C SER A 439 4.07 -22.99 -7.13
N LEU A 440 3.55 -22.78 -5.91
CA LEU A 440 3.04 -23.87 -5.09
C LEU A 440 1.71 -24.43 -5.66
N PRO A 441 1.51 -25.77 -5.64
CA PRO A 441 0.25 -26.38 -6.02
C PRO A 441 -0.94 -25.76 -5.32
N GLN A 442 -2.01 -25.43 -6.05
CA GLN A 442 -3.19 -24.75 -5.51
C GLN A 442 -3.74 -25.40 -4.24
N LYS A 443 -3.75 -26.74 -4.18
CA LYS A 443 -4.21 -27.54 -3.04
C LYS A 443 -3.49 -27.24 -1.72
N PHE A 444 -2.25 -26.77 -1.78
CA PHE A 444 -1.46 -26.39 -0.60
C PHE A 444 -1.88 -25.03 -0.04
N LYS A 445 -2.30 -24.12 -0.90
CA LYS A 445 -2.73 -22.76 -0.53
C LYS A 445 -4.16 -22.73 0.04
N LEU A 446 -5.04 -23.59 -0.47
CA LEU A 446 -6.44 -23.67 -0.03
C LEU A 446 -6.58 -23.78 1.49
N ASN A 447 -7.46 -22.94 2.06
CA ASN A 447 -7.74 -22.89 3.50
C ASN A 447 -6.50 -22.68 4.38
N LYS A 448 -5.43 -22.07 3.86
CA LYS A 448 -4.15 -21.86 4.55
C LYS A 448 -3.49 -23.20 4.95
N ASN A 449 -3.66 -24.25 4.15
CA ASN A 449 -3.23 -25.61 4.50
C ASN A 449 -1.71 -25.74 4.70
N ILE A 450 -0.91 -25.21 3.78
CA ILE A 450 0.55 -25.19 3.87
C ILE A 450 1.01 -24.25 4.98
N TYR A 451 0.33 -23.12 5.15
CA TYR A 451 0.67 -22.14 6.17
C TYR A 451 0.59 -22.73 7.58
N LEU A 452 -0.56 -23.32 7.92
CA LEU A 452 -0.76 -23.95 9.22
C LEU A 452 0.12 -25.20 9.39
N TYR A 453 0.46 -25.89 8.31
CA TYR A 453 1.37 -27.03 8.37
C TYR A 453 2.80 -26.58 8.68
N TRP A 454 3.34 -25.62 7.92
CA TRP A 454 4.67 -25.07 8.15
C TRP A 454 4.84 -24.56 9.59
N ILE A 455 3.86 -23.84 10.15
CA ILE A 455 3.93 -23.39 11.55
C ILE A 455 4.00 -24.59 12.51
N ARG A 456 3.18 -25.64 12.35
CA ARG A 456 3.22 -26.82 13.24
C ARG A 456 4.58 -27.51 13.20
N GLU A 457 5.14 -27.68 12.01
CA GLU A 457 6.36 -28.45 11.81
C GLU A 457 7.63 -27.67 12.15
N LYS A 458 7.67 -26.36 11.87
CA LYS A 458 8.89 -25.54 11.97
C LYS A 458 8.89 -24.53 13.11
N HIS A 459 7.70 -24.06 13.51
CA HIS A 459 7.54 -23.00 14.53
C HIS A 459 6.35 -23.23 15.48
N PRO A 460 6.23 -24.40 16.13
CA PRO A 460 5.05 -24.77 16.92
C PRO A 460 4.78 -23.81 18.10
N TYR A 461 5.80 -23.09 18.58
CA TYR A 461 5.70 -22.09 19.64
C TYR A 461 4.75 -20.94 19.28
N MET A 462 4.58 -20.60 17.99
CA MET A 462 3.61 -19.59 17.54
C MET A 462 2.15 -19.99 17.86
N PHE A 463 1.90 -21.28 18.08
CA PHE A 463 0.62 -21.84 18.50
C PHE A 463 0.53 -22.08 20.02
N ASN A 464 1.41 -21.48 20.82
CA ASN A 464 1.17 -21.32 22.25
C ASN A 464 0.05 -20.31 22.54
N TYR A 465 -0.25 -19.45 21.56
CA TYR A 465 -1.30 -18.44 21.62
C TYR A 465 -2.50 -18.82 20.75
N LYS A 466 -3.69 -18.39 21.17
CA LYS A 466 -4.92 -18.57 20.38
C LYS A 466 -4.80 -17.85 19.03
N TRP A 467 -5.53 -18.35 18.04
CA TRP A 467 -5.69 -17.69 16.74
C TRP A 467 -7.11 -17.10 16.66
N ASP A 468 -7.25 -15.82 16.32
CA ASP A 468 -8.52 -15.09 16.26
C ASP A 468 -9.60 -15.83 15.44
N VAL A 469 -9.25 -16.36 14.27
CA VAL A 469 -10.19 -17.07 13.39
C VAL A 469 -10.69 -18.36 14.01
N ALA A 470 -9.81 -19.13 14.65
CA ALA A 470 -10.16 -20.43 15.23
C ALA A 470 -10.64 -20.34 16.69
N GLY A 471 -10.37 -19.24 17.40
CA GLY A 471 -10.65 -19.07 18.84
C GLY A 471 -9.81 -19.99 19.76
N ILE A 472 -8.99 -20.87 19.18
CA ILE A 472 -8.13 -21.83 19.86
C ILE A 472 -6.72 -21.77 19.30
N ALA A 473 -5.77 -22.35 20.03
CA ALA A 473 -4.42 -22.60 19.54
C ALA A 473 -4.42 -23.64 18.41
N PRO A 474 -3.91 -23.34 17.20
CA PRO A 474 -3.99 -24.26 16.05
C PRO A 474 -3.08 -25.51 16.10
N LYS A 475 -2.76 -26.05 17.28
CA LYS A 475 -1.82 -27.17 17.47
C LYS A 475 -2.26 -28.44 16.73
N ASN A 476 -3.53 -28.81 16.82
CA ASN A 476 -4.07 -29.98 16.12
C ASN A 476 -4.94 -29.56 14.91
N LYS A 477 -4.67 -30.15 13.74
CA LYS A 477 -5.36 -29.84 12.48
C LYS A 477 -6.87 -30.08 12.54
N TYR A 478 -7.30 -31.22 13.07
CA TYR A 478 -8.71 -31.62 13.09
C TYR A 478 -9.51 -30.70 14.03
N LEU A 479 -9.02 -30.49 15.26
CA LEU A 479 -9.64 -29.58 16.22
C LEU A 479 -9.70 -28.14 15.68
N THR A 480 -8.65 -27.68 15.01
CA THR A 480 -8.63 -26.35 14.38
C THR A 480 -9.75 -26.21 13.35
N ASN A 481 -9.96 -27.21 12.49
CA ASN A 481 -10.99 -27.15 11.45
C ASN A 481 -12.40 -27.13 12.05
N ILE A 482 -12.64 -27.94 13.09
CA ILE A 482 -13.91 -27.96 13.83
C ILE A 482 -14.15 -26.59 14.48
N ALA A 483 -13.17 -26.06 15.21
CA ALA A 483 -13.28 -24.78 15.89
C ALA A 483 -13.54 -23.62 14.91
N LYS A 484 -12.87 -23.60 13.74
CA LYS A 484 -13.16 -22.63 12.68
C LYS A 484 -14.60 -22.70 12.20
N LEU A 485 -15.16 -23.90 12.04
CA LEU A 485 -16.55 -24.08 11.62
C LEU A 485 -17.51 -23.57 12.69
N ILE A 486 -17.29 -23.93 13.96
CA ILE A 486 -18.09 -23.48 15.10
C ILE A 486 -18.05 -21.95 15.20
N ASN A 487 -16.87 -21.33 15.12
CA ASN A 487 -16.74 -19.86 15.14
C ASN A 487 -17.42 -19.18 13.95
N LYS A 488 -17.35 -19.79 12.76
CA LYS A 488 -18.05 -19.27 11.58
C LYS A 488 -19.57 -19.29 11.78
N LEU A 489 -20.10 -20.38 12.35
CA LEU A 489 -21.53 -20.55 12.65
C LEU A 489 -21.99 -19.60 13.77
N SER A 490 -21.22 -19.50 14.87
CA SER A 490 -21.54 -18.58 15.96
C SER A 490 -21.49 -17.12 15.51
N GLY A 491 -20.55 -16.77 14.62
CA GLY A 491 -20.51 -15.46 13.97
C GLY A 491 -21.64 -15.22 12.98
N TYR A 492 -22.29 -16.27 12.45
CA TYR A 492 -23.52 -16.13 11.66
C TYR A 492 -24.71 -15.91 12.61
N ALA A 493 -24.84 -16.71 13.65
CA ALA A 493 -25.88 -16.55 14.68
C ALA A 493 -25.85 -15.15 15.33
N LYS A 494 -24.68 -14.64 15.72
CA LYS A 494 -24.54 -13.27 16.27
C LYS A 494 -25.02 -12.18 15.30
N ARG A 495 -24.73 -12.34 14.00
CA ARG A 495 -25.11 -11.38 12.97
C ARG A 495 -26.63 -11.40 12.69
N PHE A 496 -27.20 -12.58 12.53
CA PHE A 496 -28.59 -12.73 12.09
C PHE A 496 -29.59 -12.78 13.25
N ILE A 497 -29.21 -13.29 14.42
CA ILE A 497 -30.08 -13.41 15.59
C ILE A 497 -29.91 -12.20 16.53
N LEU A 498 -28.66 -11.83 16.83
CA LEU A 498 -28.37 -10.79 17.83
C LEU A 498 -28.14 -9.40 17.21
N ARG A 499 -28.19 -9.26 15.88
CA ARG A 499 -27.85 -8.03 15.13
C ARG A 499 -26.53 -7.39 15.57
N LYS A 500 -25.62 -8.18 16.12
CA LYS A 500 -24.27 -7.74 16.49
C LYS A 500 -23.33 -8.07 15.35
N ASP A 501 -22.50 -7.10 14.98
CA ASP A 501 -21.42 -7.35 14.05
C ASP A 501 -20.52 -8.48 14.57
N ARG A 502 -19.91 -9.21 13.64
CA ARG A 502 -18.81 -10.09 14.00
C ARG A 502 -17.75 -9.24 14.70
N ALA A 503 -17.01 -9.82 15.65
CA ALA A 503 -15.81 -9.18 16.16
C ALA A 503 -14.78 -9.10 15.03
N VAL A 504 -14.85 -8.02 14.25
CA VAL A 504 -13.95 -7.68 13.15
C VAL A 504 -13.15 -6.48 13.62
N MET A 505 -11.92 -6.34 13.13
CA MET A 505 -11.01 -5.24 13.48
C MET A 505 -11.65 -3.85 13.30
N ASN A 506 -12.47 -3.67 12.25
CA ASN A 506 -13.11 -2.41 11.89
C ASN A 506 -14.64 -2.59 11.68
N PRO A 507 -15.47 -2.55 12.73
CA PRO A 507 -16.93 -2.63 12.61
C PRO A 507 -17.51 -1.26 12.22
N PHE A 508 -17.21 -0.81 11.00
CA PHE A 508 -17.62 0.52 10.51
C PHE A 508 -19.12 0.79 10.60
N ASP A 509 -19.96 -0.21 10.33
CA ASP A 509 -21.41 -0.06 10.44
C ASP A 509 -21.81 0.24 11.89
N ASN A 510 -21.27 -0.50 12.86
CA ASN A 510 -21.46 -0.22 14.27
C ASN A 510 -20.93 1.15 14.70
N TRP A 511 -19.70 1.51 14.31
CA TRP A 511 -19.11 2.81 14.66
C TRP A 511 -19.95 3.95 14.12
N TYR A 512 -20.36 3.90 12.84
CA TYR A 512 -21.23 4.90 12.26
C TYR A 512 -22.56 4.98 13.01
N GLN A 513 -23.23 3.86 13.29
CA GLN A 513 -24.52 3.85 14.00
C GLN A 513 -24.45 4.36 15.45
N THR A 514 -23.31 4.20 16.12
CA THR A 514 -23.16 4.51 17.56
C THR A 514 -22.40 5.80 17.85
N ASN A 515 -21.88 6.48 16.82
CA ASN A 515 -21.14 7.73 16.94
C ASN A 515 -21.84 8.84 16.14
N SER A 516 -22.63 9.68 16.80
CA SER A 516 -23.37 10.77 16.17
C SER A 516 -22.46 11.82 15.52
N LEU A 517 -21.30 12.12 16.13
CA LEU A 517 -20.34 13.09 15.59
C LEU A 517 -19.80 12.62 14.24
N LEU A 518 -19.49 11.33 14.10
CA LEU A 518 -19.05 10.77 12.82
C LEU A 518 -20.16 10.87 11.76
N GLN A 519 -21.43 10.66 12.14
CA GLN A 519 -22.55 10.80 11.21
C GLN A 519 -22.74 12.24 10.75
N GLU A 520 -22.70 13.18 11.69
CA GLU A 520 -22.83 14.62 11.46
C GLU A 520 -21.73 15.13 10.53
N GLN A 521 -20.47 14.90 10.89
CA GLN A 521 -19.31 15.31 10.08
C GLN A 521 -19.36 14.75 8.65
N MET A 522 -19.69 13.45 8.49
CA MET A 522 -19.82 12.88 7.15
C MET A 522 -20.97 13.51 6.35
N THR A 523 -22.09 13.82 7.01
CA THR A 523 -23.26 14.45 6.37
C THR A 523 -22.95 15.89 5.97
N GLU A 524 -22.27 16.64 6.84
CA GLU A 524 -21.81 18.00 6.56
C GLU A 524 -20.86 18.04 5.36
N ILE A 525 -19.82 17.19 5.35
CA ILE A 525 -18.89 17.10 4.21
C ILE A 525 -19.66 16.81 2.92
N TYR A 526 -20.59 15.86 2.96
CA TYR A 526 -21.41 15.53 1.80
C TYR A 526 -22.22 16.72 1.29
N GLN A 527 -22.97 17.40 2.17
CA GLN A 527 -23.85 18.52 1.80
C GLN A 527 -23.07 19.75 1.32
N GLN A 528 -21.97 20.08 2.00
CA GLN A 528 -21.18 21.29 1.74
C GLN A 528 -20.27 21.19 0.52
N ASN A 529 -19.88 19.98 0.09
CA ASN A 529 -18.85 19.86 -0.95
C ASN A 529 -19.37 19.19 -2.24
N LEU A 530 -20.46 18.41 -2.20
CA LEU A 530 -20.97 17.74 -3.40
C LEU A 530 -21.38 18.73 -4.50
N HIS A 531 -21.92 19.90 -4.13
CA HIS A 531 -22.37 20.90 -5.09
C HIS A 531 -21.20 21.58 -5.84
N GLN A 532 -20.00 21.58 -5.27
CA GLN A 532 -18.79 22.20 -5.82
C GLN A 532 -18.19 21.41 -6.99
N ILE A 533 -18.52 20.12 -7.11
CA ILE A 533 -18.18 19.31 -8.28
C ILE A 533 -18.97 19.89 -9.46
N PRO A 534 -18.42 20.25 -10.63
CA PRO A 534 -19.26 20.71 -11.75
C PRO A 534 -19.83 19.53 -12.57
N ASP A 535 -19.14 18.39 -12.53
CA ASP A 535 -19.50 17.21 -13.28
C ASP A 535 -20.77 16.53 -12.73
N THR A 536 -21.87 16.68 -13.47
CA THR A 536 -23.18 16.12 -13.11
C THR A 536 -23.17 14.60 -13.00
N TRP A 537 -22.41 13.93 -13.86
CA TRP A 537 -22.33 12.48 -13.89
C TRP A 537 -21.61 11.94 -12.65
N LEU A 538 -20.49 12.56 -12.28
CA LEU A 538 -19.73 12.18 -11.09
C LEU A 538 -20.58 12.40 -9.83
N LYS A 539 -21.30 13.53 -9.74
CA LYS A 539 -22.25 13.78 -8.64
C LYS A 539 -23.29 12.68 -8.51
N GLN A 540 -23.87 12.23 -9.62
CA GLN A 540 -24.91 11.20 -9.62
C GLN A 540 -24.36 9.88 -9.07
N ASN A 541 -23.18 9.45 -9.52
CA ASN A 541 -22.55 8.22 -9.03
C ASN A 541 -22.17 8.32 -7.55
N ILE A 542 -21.60 9.45 -7.11
CA ILE A 542 -21.31 9.69 -5.68
C ILE A 542 -22.58 9.63 -4.85
N SER A 543 -23.65 10.30 -5.29
CA SER A 543 -24.94 10.35 -4.58
C SER A 543 -25.59 8.98 -4.50
N ALA A 544 -25.58 8.22 -5.60
CA ALA A 544 -26.10 6.85 -5.64
C ALA A 544 -25.38 5.95 -4.63
N VAL A 545 -24.04 6.03 -4.59
CA VAL A 545 -23.24 5.23 -3.64
C VAL A 545 -23.44 5.68 -2.20
N TYR A 546 -23.56 6.98 -1.93
CA TYR A 546 -23.80 7.51 -0.59
C TYR A 546 -25.18 7.14 -0.04
N ALA A 547 -26.22 7.22 -0.87
CA ALA A 547 -27.61 7.01 -0.46
C ALA A 547 -27.99 5.52 -0.37
N ASN A 548 -27.51 4.68 -1.29
CA ASN A 548 -28.02 3.31 -1.45
C ASN A 548 -27.22 2.25 -0.67
N HIS A 549 -26.08 2.62 -0.09
CA HIS A 549 -25.17 1.67 0.57
C HIS A 549 -24.92 2.03 2.03
N GLN A 550 -24.48 1.03 2.79
CA GLN A 550 -24.13 1.17 4.22
C GLN A 550 -22.86 2.02 4.39
N THR A 551 -22.28 2.02 5.60
CA THR A 551 -21.16 2.90 5.96
C THR A 551 -19.98 2.84 4.99
N ARG A 552 -19.72 1.67 4.38
CA ARG A 552 -18.69 1.54 3.34
C ARG A 552 -18.93 2.41 2.12
N GLY A 553 -20.16 2.46 1.60
CA GLY A 553 -20.52 3.34 0.49
C GLY A 553 -20.39 4.81 0.87
N LYS A 554 -20.81 5.17 2.08
CA LYS A 554 -20.62 6.51 2.62
C LYS A 554 -19.16 6.90 2.67
N PHE A 555 -18.26 6.05 3.20
CA PHE A 555 -16.83 6.34 3.19
C PHE A 555 -16.24 6.47 1.78
N ALA A 556 -16.68 5.65 0.82
CA ALA A 556 -16.22 5.76 -0.56
C ALA A 556 -16.65 7.09 -1.21
N ALA A 557 -17.91 7.48 -1.02
CA ALA A 557 -18.44 8.76 -1.50
C ALA A 557 -17.76 9.97 -0.84
N ILE A 558 -17.57 9.94 0.48
CA ILE A 558 -16.84 11.01 1.20
C ILE A 558 -15.38 11.10 0.72
N THR A 559 -14.72 9.96 0.48
CA THR A 559 -13.36 9.96 -0.09
C THR A 559 -13.36 10.61 -1.47
N ALA A 560 -14.32 10.27 -2.35
CA ALA A 560 -14.41 10.85 -3.68
C ALA A 560 -14.62 12.38 -3.65
N ILE A 561 -15.49 12.87 -2.77
CA ILE A 561 -15.75 14.31 -2.58
C ILE A 561 -14.48 15.04 -2.12
N LEU A 562 -13.82 14.53 -1.07
CA LEU A 562 -12.62 15.15 -0.52
C LEU A 562 -11.43 15.05 -1.47
N ALA A 563 -11.31 13.97 -2.23
CA ALA A 563 -10.29 13.83 -3.25
C ALA A 563 -10.54 14.79 -4.43
N TYR A 564 -11.80 15.02 -4.79
CA TYR A 564 -12.16 16.02 -5.79
C TYR A 564 -11.71 17.41 -5.34
N LYS A 565 -12.06 17.79 -4.10
CA LYS A 565 -11.62 19.05 -3.48
C LYS A 565 -10.09 19.18 -3.52
N LEU A 566 -9.37 18.14 -3.08
CA LEU A 566 -7.90 18.15 -3.05
C LEU A 566 -7.24 18.39 -4.42
N HIS A 567 -7.81 17.87 -5.50
CA HIS A 567 -7.16 17.85 -6.81
C HIS A 567 -7.68 18.88 -7.81
N PHE A 568 -8.92 19.35 -7.66
CA PHE A 568 -9.59 20.19 -8.66
C PHE A 568 -10.09 21.53 -8.13
N THR A 569 -10.10 21.75 -6.81
CA THR A 569 -10.43 23.05 -6.23
C THR A 569 -9.18 23.75 -5.75
N ASP A 570 -9.08 25.04 -6.05
CA ASP A 570 -7.97 25.88 -5.66
C ASP A 570 -8.12 26.22 -4.16
N PRO A 571 -7.15 25.93 -3.28
CA PRO A 571 -7.25 26.30 -1.87
C PRO A 571 -7.36 27.82 -1.65
N GLU A 572 -6.95 28.64 -2.63
CA GLU A 572 -6.86 30.10 -2.55
C GLU A 572 -7.93 30.88 -3.34
N LYS A 573 -8.97 30.21 -3.86
CA LYS A 573 -10.15 30.86 -4.48
C LYS A 573 -11.44 30.42 -3.82
#